data_AF-A0A7V9LH07-F1
#
_entry.id   AF-A0A7V9LH07-F1
#
_cell.length_a   1.000
_cell.length_b   1.000
_cell.length_c   1.000
_cell.angle_alpha   90.00
_cell.angle_beta   90.00
_cell.angle_gamma   90.00
#
_symmetry.space_group_name_H-M   'P 1'
#
loop_
_entity.id
_entity.type
_entity.pdbx_description
1 polymer ?
#
loop_
_entity_poly.entity_id
_entity_poly.type
_entity_poly.pdbx_seq_one_letter_code
_entity_poly.pdbx_strand_id
1 'polypeptide(L)'
;ASETEPVLWDEVQGVDAAKEELVDVAEWLKDPKRFEGLGARAPRGVLLYGPPGTGKTMLARAVAAHAGVDFFAASGSSFVEMFVGRGAARIRRLFKEARASGRAVVFIDEIDAVGGQRSGGGDGGSSEREQALNQLLVELDGFERDPGTVIVLAASNYVDKLDKALLRPGRFDRQVLVSPPDRDGREAILRTHARGKALAKEIDLRDVARKTTGMTGAQLANALNEAAIIAGRQGKTEIERDDLDEALLRQSVGSQQARRLNDKERRIVAYHEGGHALARRLVGLDPPEILSIVPRGPALGFVGHSPAEDRYLSSKKDLLDEIVVLLGGRAAEEEVFDEAYSGAADDLARVHRICIQMITEFGMTIDQGPHDSSPLALPIGDYSLSDSTRRDVDASARELAHMAFARARQLMRMNRRCLDDLATNALERETLTREDLDEIFDAHELRRTLISEGPTEEAADPGRRFSPGALLPTRSTEEPQDDS
;
A
#
# COMPACT_ATOMS: atom_id res chain seq x y z
N ALA A 1 29.06 15.17 -13.33
CA ALA A 1 28.42 15.07 -12.00
C ALA A 1 27.30 16.09 -11.93
N SER A 2 26.10 15.75 -11.43
CA SER A 2 25.07 16.77 -11.19
C SER A 2 25.43 17.55 -9.93
N GLU A 3 25.62 18.87 -10.03
CA GLU A 3 25.85 19.82 -8.93
C GLU A 3 24.61 19.88 -8.01
N THR A 4 24.43 18.87 -7.19
CA THR A 4 23.35 18.79 -6.19
C THR A 4 24.02 18.47 -4.87
N GLU A 5 23.58 19.12 -3.79
CA GLU A 5 24.14 18.89 -2.46
C GLU A 5 24.15 17.39 -2.12
N PRO A 6 25.24 16.90 -1.50
CA PRO A 6 25.34 15.50 -1.12
C PRO A 6 24.31 15.19 -0.04
N VAL A 7 23.42 14.23 -0.33
CA VAL A 7 22.50 13.69 0.67
C VAL A 7 23.32 12.84 1.64
N LEU A 8 23.29 13.18 2.93
CA LEU A 8 24.05 12.44 3.93
C LEU A 8 23.36 11.11 4.24
N TRP A 9 24.16 10.10 4.59
CA TRP A 9 23.66 8.78 4.98
C TRP A 9 22.66 8.84 6.15
N ASP A 10 22.87 9.79 7.06
CA ASP A 10 22.04 10.01 8.25
C ASP A 10 20.76 10.82 7.95
N GLU A 11 20.64 11.42 6.77
CA GLU A 11 19.41 12.12 6.35
C GLU A 11 18.37 11.14 5.79
N VAL A 12 18.80 9.97 5.33
CA VAL A 12 17.91 8.90 4.85
C VAL A 12 17.44 8.07 6.05
N GLN A 13 16.17 8.27 6.42
CA GLN A 13 15.53 7.65 7.60
C GLN A 13 14.35 6.74 7.18
N GLY A 14 13.99 5.80 8.05
CA GLY A 14 12.81 4.93 7.87
C GLY A 14 12.94 3.84 6.81
N VAL A 15 14.17 3.56 6.36
CA VAL A 15 14.49 2.51 5.37
C VAL A 15 15.71 1.70 5.81
N ASP A 16 15.82 1.38 7.10
CA ASP A 16 17.02 0.81 7.71
C ASP A 16 17.41 -0.55 7.12
N ALA A 17 16.45 -1.42 6.84
CA ALA A 17 16.72 -2.70 6.19
C ALA A 17 17.37 -2.52 4.79
N ALA A 18 16.87 -1.56 4.00
CA ALA A 18 17.45 -1.25 2.70
C ALA A 18 18.83 -0.60 2.84
N LYS A 19 19.05 0.22 3.88
CA LYS A 19 20.36 0.82 4.18
C LYS A 19 21.37 -0.26 4.52
N GLU A 20 21.04 -1.21 5.40
CA GLU A 20 21.92 -2.32 5.78
C GLU A 20 22.40 -3.11 4.55
N GLU A 21 21.48 -3.45 3.64
CA GLU A 21 21.86 -4.13 2.40
C GLU A 21 22.78 -3.29 1.50
N LEU A 22 22.60 -1.98 1.48
CA LEU A 22 23.40 -1.08 0.65
C LEU A 22 24.72 -0.67 1.32
N VAL A 23 24.91 -0.90 2.62
CA VAL A 23 26.21 -0.70 3.28
C VAL A 23 27.27 -1.58 2.62
N ASP A 24 26.96 -2.84 2.30
CA ASP A 24 27.90 -3.73 1.62
C ASP A 24 28.36 -3.14 0.27
N VAL A 25 27.41 -2.56 -0.46
CA VAL A 25 27.65 -1.95 -1.77
C VAL A 25 28.52 -0.70 -1.61
N ALA A 26 28.24 0.11 -0.60
CA ALA A 26 29.00 1.32 -0.30
C ALA A 26 30.42 1.01 0.20
N GLU A 27 30.60 -0.02 1.02
CA GLU A 27 31.92 -0.49 1.49
C GLU A 27 32.73 -1.11 0.36
N TRP A 28 32.08 -1.83 -0.57
CA TRP A 28 32.73 -2.27 -1.81
C TRP A 28 33.16 -1.08 -2.67
N LEU A 29 32.25 -0.11 -2.83
CA LEU A 29 32.50 1.30 -3.15
C LEU A 29 33.87 1.73 -2.64
N LYS A 30 33.99 1.77 -1.33
CA LYS A 30 35.06 2.39 -0.56
C LYS A 30 36.41 1.68 -0.67
N ASP A 31 36.44 0.36 -0.54
CA ASP A 31 37.66 -0.46 -0.55
C ASP A 31 37.45 -1.81 -1.28
N PRO A 32 37.50 -1.82 -2.63
CA PRO A 32 37.31 -3.04 -3.41
C PRO A 32 38.33 -4.14 -3.10
N LYS A 33 39.58 -3.76 -2.82
CA LYS A 33 40.72 -4.69 -2.62
C LYS A 33 40.49 -5.61 -1.43
N ARG A 34 39.86 -5.10 -0.38
CA ARG A 34 39.50 -5.87 0.82
C ARG A 34 38.65 -7.09 0.47
N PHE A 35 37.75 -6.97 -0.49
CA PHE A 35 36.84 -8.03 -0.87
C PHE A 35 37.39 -8.90 -2.02
N GLU A 36 38.10 -8.30 -2.98
CA GLU A 36 38.80 -9.03 -4.05
C GLU A 36 39.82 -10.01 -3.49
N GLY A 37 40.52 -9.66 -2.41
CA GLY A 37 41.46 -10.54 -1.72
C GLY A 37 40.81 -11.80 -1.11
N LEU A 38 39.50 -11.77 -0.90
CA LEU A 38 38.69 -12.91 -0.42
C LEU A 38 38.02 -13.67 -1.57
N GLY A 39 38.24 -13.28 -2.82
CA GLY A 39 37.64 -13.90 -4.00
C GLY A 39 36.17 -13.52 -4.25
N ALA A 40 35.65 -12.53 -3.52
CA ALA A 40 34.32 -12.01 -3.78
C ALA A 40 34.30 -11.24 -5.11
N ARG A 41 33.14 -11.21 -5.77
CA ARG A 41 32.91 -10.43 -6.99
C ARG A 41 32.05 -9.21 -6.68
N ALA A 42 32.34 -8.10 -7.34
CA ALA A 42 31.55 -6.88 -7.18
C ALA A 42 30.12 -7.11 -7.68
N PRO A 43 29.09 -6.65 -6.94
CA PRO A 43 27.73 -6.60 -7.46
C PRO A 43 27.71 -5.61 -8.63
N ARG A 44 27.14 -6.01 -9.76
CA ARG A 44 27.15 -5.19 -10.98
C ARG A 44 26.00 -4.20 -11.00
N GLY A 45 24.85 -4.67 -10.54
CA GLY A 45 23.62 -3.91 -10.56
C GLY A 45 22.80 -4.19 -9.31
N VAL A 46 22.31 -3.13 -8.67
CA VAL A 46 21.33 -3.23 -7.61
C VAL A 46 20.02 -2.59 -8.07
N LEU A 47 18.93 -3.34 -8.03
CA LEU A 47 17.60 -2.84 -8.29
C LEU A 47 16.92 -2.48 -6.97
N LEU A 48 16.69 -1.18 -6.75
CA LEU A 48 15.83 -0.65 -5.70
C LEU A 48 14.38 -0.72 -6.18
N TYR A 49 13.53 -1.47 -5.49
CA TYR A 49 12.12 -1.57 -5.85
C TYR A 49 11.21 -1.26 -4.66
N GLY A 50 10.03 -0.70 -4.94
CA GLY A 50 9.05 -0.36 -3.91
C GLY A 50 8.16 0.80 -4.34
N PRO A 51 7.17 1.19 -3.53
CA PRO A 51 6.23 2.26 -3.87
C PRO A 51 6.92 3.59 -4.20
N PRO A 52 6.29 4.48 -4.99
CA PRO A 52 6.81 5.82 -5.23
C PRO A 52 6.91 6.60 -3.91
N GLY A 53 7.89 7.49 -3.78
CA GLY A 53 8.02 8.35 -2.61
C GLY A 53 8.69 7.72 -1.37
N THR A 54 9.18 6.47 -1.45
CA THR A 54 9.91 5.81 -0.35
C THR A 54 11.39 6.21 -0.24
N GLY A 55 11.86 7.14 -1.08
CA GLY A 55 13.22 7.68 -0.99
C GLY A 55 14.29 6.90 -1.77
N LYS A 56 13.91 6.05 -2.74
CA LYS A 56 14.85 5.30 -3.60
C LYS A 56 15.98 6.17 -4.19
N THR A 57 15.63 7.33 -4.76
CA THR A 57 16.60 8.27 -5.35
C THR A 57 17.49 8.93 -4.30
N MET A 58 16.96 9.24 -3.11
CA MET A 58 17.76 9.78 -1.99
C MET A 58 18.74 8.72 -1.46
N LEU A 59 18.28 7.48 -1.33
CA LEU A 59 19.08 6.35 -0.88
C LEU A 59 20.25 6.07 -1.84
N ALA A 60 20.01 6.09 -3.15
CA ALA A 60 21.07 5.95 -4.15
C ALA A 60 22.14 7.05 -4.07
N ARG A 61 21.73 8.30 -3.85
CA ARG A 61 22.64 9.44 -3.63
C ARG A 61 23.45 9.27 -2.34
N ALA A 62 22.80 8.83 -1.27
CA ALA A 62 23.43 8.59 0.02
C ALA A 62 24.49 7.46 -0.05
N VAL A 63 24.26 6.40 -0.84
CA VAL A 63 25.26 5.35 -1.09
C VAL A 63 26.53 5.92 -1.71
N ALA A 64 26.40 6.75 -2.74
CA ALA A 64 27.54 7.37 -3.41
C ALA A 64 28.31 8.33 -2.47
N ALA A 65 27.57 9.14 -1.70
CA ALA A 65 28.15 10.04 -0.71
C ALA A 65 28.87 9.27 0.40
N HIS A 66 28.29 8.18 0.91
CA HIS A 66 28.89 7.34 1.94
C HIS A 66 30.16 6.64 1.46
N ALA A 67 30.18 6.18 0.20
CA ALA A 67 31.35 5.57 -0.42
C ALA A 67 32.42 6.59 -0.88
N GLY A 68 32.09 7.90 -0.91
CA GLY A 68 32.97 8.96 -1.38
C GLY A 68 33.30 8.85 -2.86
N VAL A 69 32.32 8.48 -3.70
CA VAL A 69 32.48 8.24 -5.15
C VAL A 69 31.59 9.16 -5.98
N ASP A 70 31.89 9.31 -7.26
CA ASP A 70 31.09 10.15 -8.15
C ASP A 70 29.70 9.57 -8.38
N PHE A 71 28.70 10.45 -8.51
CA PHE A 71 27.30 10.08 -8.76
C PHE A 71 26.82 10.60 -10.12
N PHE A 72 26.35 9.69 -10.96
CA PHE A 72 25.77 9.98 -12.26
C PHE A 72 24.31 9.51 -12.27
N ALA A 73 23.36 10.41 -12.48
CA ALA A 73 21.94 10.07 -12.54
C ALA A 73 21.36 10.28 -13.93
N ALA A 74 20.48 9.37 -14.35
CA ALA A 74 19.63 9.51 -15.51
C ALA A 74 18.23 8.95 -15.19
N SER A 75 17.19 9.46 -15.85
CA SER A 75 15.86 8.83 -15.83
C SER A 75 15.73 7.87 -17.02
N GLY A 76 15.14 6.71 -16.80
CA GLY A 76 14.86 5.71 -17.83
C GLY A 76 14.02 6.28 -18.97
N SER A 77 13.07 7.18 -18.67
CA SER A 77 12.27 7.87 -19.68
C SER A 77 13.12 8.71 -20.64
N SER A 78 14.28 9.22 -20.19
CA SER A 78 15.20 9.99 -21.04
C SER A 78 15.92 9.16 -22.11
N PHE A 79 15.82 7.83 -22.02
CA PHE A 79 16.36 6.89 -23.00
C PHE A 79 15.33 6.43 -24.02
N VAL A 80 14.06 6.83 -23.87
CA VAL A 80 12.98 6.53 -24.82
C VAL A 80 12.62 7.80 -25.57
N GLU A 81 13.09 7.94 -26.82
CA GLU A 81 12.84 9.09 -27.68
C GLU A 81 12.30 8.70 -29.06
N MET A 82 11.66 9.66 -29.73
CA MET A 82 11.15 9.49 -31.11
C MET A 82 12.24 9.23 -32.17
N PHE A 83 13.51 9.48 -31.86
CA PHE A 83 14.61 9.37 -32.81
C PHE A 83 15.46 8.13 -32.53
N VAL A 84 15.47 7.21 -33.51
CA VAL A 84 16.20 5.94 -33.46
C VAL A 84 17.67 6.15 -33.08
N GLY A 85 18.16 5.36 -32.12
CA GLY A 85 19.56 5.32 -31.71
C GLY A 85 20.02 6.43 -30.75
N ARG A 86 19.20 7.45 -30.46
CA ARG A 86 19.57 8.49 -29.48
C ARG A 86 19.62 7.96 -28.05
N GLY A 87 18.64 7.15 -27.64
CA GLY A 87 18.63 6.49 -26.34
C GLY A 87 19.90 5.65 -26.10
N ALA A 88 20.22 4.77 -27.06
CA ALA A 88 21.43 3.95 -27.01
C ALA A 88 22.74 4.78 -27.00
N ALA A 89 22.79 5.91 -27.70
CA ALA A 89 23.96 6.80 -27.66
C ALA A 89 24.12 7.49 -26.28
N ARG A 90 23.01 7.90 -25.64
CA ARG A 90 23.03 8.47 -24.28
C ARG A 90 23.50 7.46 -23.24
N ILE A 91 23.01 6.22 -23.30
CA ILE A 91 23.46 5.14 -22.41
C ILE A 91 24.97 4.96 -22.56
N ARG A 92 25.48 4.81 -23.78
CA ARG A 92 26.94 4.69 -24.02
C ARG A 92 27.73 5.86 -23.45
N ARG A 93 27.23 7.08 -23.62
CA ARG A 93 27.88 8.29 -23.10
C ARG A 93 27.91 8.29 -21.57
N LEU A 94 26.80 7.96 -20.91
CA LEU A 94 26.67 7.89 -19.45
C LEU A 94 27.70 6.91 -18.85
N PHE A 95 27.76 5.69 -19.39
CA PHE A 95 28.71 4.68 -18.91
C PHE A 95 30.16 5.05 -19.21
N LYS A 96 30.44 5.69 -20.36
CA LYS A 96 31.79 6.18 -20.69
C LYS A 96 32.25 7.28 -19.71
N GLU A 97 31.38 8.24 -19.38
CA GLU A 97 31.68 9.31 -18.42
C GLU A 97 31.88 8.74 -17.01
N ALA A 98 31.03 7.79 -16.59
CA ALA A 98 31.17 7.13 -15.30
C ALA A 98 32.49 6.35 -15.19
N ARG A 99 32.86 5.57 -16.21
CA ARG A 99 34.14 4.83 -16.24
C ARG A 99 35.35 5.76 -16.21
N ALA A 100 35.28 6.92 -16.86
CA ALA A 100 36.36 7.90 -16.86
C ALA A 100 36.65 8.50 -15.47
N SER A 101 35.67 8.50 -14.55
CA SER A 101 35.87 8.92 -13.15
C SER A 101 36.60 7.89 -12.27
N GLY A 102 36.76 6.66 -12.76
CA GLY A 102 37.35 5.54 -12.01
C GLY A 102 36.35 4.83 -11.09
N ARG A 103 35.86 5.50 -10.05
CA ARG A 103 34.89 4.94 -9.09
C ARG A 103 33.63 5.79 -9.07
N ALA A 104 32.52 5.19 -9.45
CA ALA A 104 31.25 5.89 -9.53
C ALA A 104 30.02 4.99 -9.34
N VAL A 105 28.93 5.64 -8.96
CA VAL A 105 27.58 5.08 -8.99
C VAL A 105 26.84 5.65 -10.19
N VAL A 106 26.28 4.79 -11.03
CA VAL A 106 25.34 5.16 -12.08
C VAL A 106 23.94 4.83 -11.60
N PHE A 107 23.11 5.85 -11.37
CA PHE A 107 21.72 5.71 -10.97
C PHE A 107 20.76 5.89 -12.16
N ILE A 108 19.90 4.91 -12.39
CA ILE A 108 18.84 4.96 -13.40
C ILE A 108 17.49 4.94 -12.69
N ASP A 109 16.82 6.08 -12.62
CA ASP A 109 15.45 6.17 -12.09
C ASP A 109 14.43 5.65 -13.12
N GLU A 110 13.26 5.19 -12.69
CA GLU A 110 12.18 4.72 -13.59
C GLU A 110 12.66 3.75 -14.68
N ILE A 111 13.43 2.73 -14.30
CA ILE A 111 13.99 1.77 -15.26
C ILE A 111 12.91 1.01 -16.03
N ASP A 112 11.69 0.94 -15.50
CA ASP A 112 10.51 0.36 -16.15
C ASP A 112 10.15 1.05 -17.47
N ALA A 113 10.50 2.33 -17.66
CA ALA A 113 10.33 3.02 -18.92
C ALA A 113 11.08 2.33 -20.08
N VAL A 114 12.29 1.82 -19.83
CA VAL A 114 13.11 1.11 -20.85
C VAL A 114 13.01 -0.41 -20.71
N GLY A 115 12.84 -0.89 -19.48
CA GLY A 115 12.99 -2.29 -19.10
C GLY A 115 11.70 -3.05 -18.91
N GLY A 116 10.53 -2.50 -19.25
CA GLY A 116 9.26 -3.19 -19.04
C GLY A 116 8.96 -4.29 -20.08
N GLN A 117 8.24 -5.34 -19.66
CA GLN A 117 7.82 -6.45 -20.50
C GLN A 117 6.97 -5.99 -21.68
N ARG A 118 7.04 -6.74 -22.79
CA ARG A 118 6.27 -6.50 -24.00
C ARG A 118 4.76 -6.62 -23.70
N SER A 119 4.03 -5.51 -23.67
CA SER A 119 2.58 -5.55 -23.86
C SER A 119 2.31 -5.71 -25.36
N GLY A 120 1.74 -6.83 -25.77
CA GLY A 120 1.51 -7.13 -27.18
C GLY A 120 0.72 -6.02 -27.89
N GLY A 121 1.38 -5.28 -28.79
CA GLY A 121 0.72 -4.33 -29.70
C GLY A 121 1.63 -3.19 -30.21
N GLY A 122 1.88 -3.16 -31.53
CA GLY A 122 2.26 -1.93 -32.27
C GLY A 122 3.74 -1.79 -32.67
N ASP A 123 4.02 -2.07 -33.94
CA ASP A 123 5.33 -2.19 -34.61
C ASP A 123 6.11 -0.87 -34.87
N GLY A 124 5.99 0.13 -34.00
CA GLY A 124 6.61 1.45 -34.20
C GLY A 124 7.52 1.92 -33.06
N GLY A 125 6.97 2.09 -31.85
CA GLY A 125 7.71 2.55 -30.67
C GLY A 125 8.51 1.46 -29.94
N SER A 126 8.24 0.19 -30.24
CA SER A 126 8.93 -0.95 -29.61
C SER A 126 10.41 -1.02 -29.98
N SER A 127 10.79 -0.60 -31.19
CA SER A 127 12.16 -0.77 -31.70
C SER A 127 13.21 0.08 -30.99
N GLU A 128 12.86 1.33 -30.62
CA GLU A 128 13.79 2.26 -29.98
C GLU A 128 14.00 1.92 -28.50
N ARG A 129 12.91 1.60 -27.80
CA ARG A 129 12.96 1.05 -26.44
C ARG A 129 13.78 -0.24 -26.38
N GLU A 130 13.58 -1.16 -27.33
CA GLU A 130 14.36 -2.39 -27.41
C GLU A 130 15.85 -2.13 -27.69
N GLN A 131 16.16 -1.16 -28.55
CA GLN A 131 17.55 -0.78 -28.81
C GLN A 131 18.21 -0.18 -27.56
N ALA A 132 17.51 0.70 -26.84
CA ALA A 132 17.99 1.27 -25.59
C ALA A 132 18.18 0.18 -24.52
N LEU A 133 17.21 -0.73 -24.36
CA LEU A 133 17.30 -1.87 -23.45
C LEU A 133 18.51 -2.75 -23.77
N ASN A 134 18.65 -3.18 -25.03
CA ASN A 134 19.78 -4.01 -25.46
C ASN A 134 21.12 -3.31 -25.24
N GLN A 135 21.20 -2.00 -25.48
CA GLN A 135 22.42 -1.24 -25.19
C GLN A 135 22.72 -1.20 -23.69
N LEU A 136 21.70 -1.03 -22.83
CA LEU A 136 21.87 -1.10 -21.37
C LEU A 136 22.40 -2.48 -20.95
N LEU A 137 21.84 -3.57 -21.51
CA LEU A 137 22.30 -4.93 -21.24
C LEU A 137 23.75 -5.14 -21.65
N VAL A 138 24.16 -4.62 -22.82
CA VAL A 138 25.55 -4.65 -23.29
C VAL A 138 26.48 -3.90 -22.34
N GLU A 139 26.07 -2.73 -21.84
CA GLU A 139 26.88 -2.00 -20.87
C GLU A 139 27.00 -2.73 -19.53
N LEU A 140 25.94 -3.38 -19.04
CA LEU A 140 25.93 -4.20 -17.81
C LEU A 140 26.78 -5.48 -17.94
N ASP A 141 26.75 -6.13 -19.10
CA ASP A 141 27.55 -7.33 -19.35
C ASP A 141 29.04 -6.97 -19.59
N GLY A 142 29.30 -5.81 -20.20
CA GLY A 142 30.64 -5.30 -20.57
C GLY A 142 31.60 -4.99 -19.42
N PHE A 143 31.16 -5.09 -18.17
CA PHE A 143 31.96 -4.80 -16.96
C PHE A 143 33.11 -5.78 -16.67
N GLU A 144 33.29 -6.86 -17.45
CA GLU A 144 34.39 -7.82 -17.21
C GLU A 144 35.79 -7.30 -17.54
N ARG A 145 35.92 -6.17 -18.25
CA ARG A 145 37.19 -5.78 -18.90
C ARG A 145 37.80 -4.45 -18.47
N ASP A 146 37.14 -3.66 -17.61
CA ASP A 146 37.62 -2.32 -17.25
C ASP A 146 38.05 -2.23 -15.77
N PRO A 147 39.14 -1.50 -15.45
CA PRO A 147 39.66 -1.33 -14.10
C PRO A 147 38.84 -0.36 -13.23
N GLY A 148 37.73 0.20 -13.73
CA GLY A 148 36.86 1.10 -12.99
C GLY A 148 35.75 0.35 -12.24
N THR A 149 35.69 0.50 -10.91
CA THR A 149 34.60 -0.02 -10.08
C THR A 149 33.39 0.91 -10.22
N VAL A 150 32.63 0.72 -11.29
CA VAL A 150 31.34 1.38 -11.49
C VAL A 150 30.23 0.40 -11.07
N ILE A 151 29.32 0.85 -10.20
CA ILE A 151 28.14 0.06 -9.80
C ILE A 151 26.89 0.76 -10.33
N VAL A 152 25.98 -0.02 -10.89
CA VAL A 152 24.70 0.50 -11.39
C VAL A 152 23.63 0.32 -10.32
N LEU A 153 22.98 1.41 -9.92
CA LEU A 153 21.76 1.39 -9.12
C LEU A 153 20.59 1.72 -10.04
N ALA A 154 19.49 0.98 -9.95
CA ALA A 154 18.27 1.31 -10.68
C ALA A 154 17.08 1.39 -9.73
N ALA A 155 16.10 2.24 -10.03
CA ALA A 155 14.86 2.30 -9.28
C ALA A 155 13.66 1.89 -10.15
N SER A 156 12.77 1.06 -9.60
CA SER A 156 11.48 0.72 -10.20
C SER A 156 10.37 0.75 -9.17
N ASN A 157 9.15 1.10 -9.61
CA ASN A 157 7.94 0.96 -8.78
C ASN A 157 7.30 -0.43 -8.95
N TYR A 158 7.62 -1.15 -10.04
CA TYR A 158 6.99 -2.41 -10.42
C TYR A 158 8.06 -3.39 -10.91
N VAL A 159 8.56 -4.23 -10.02
CA VAL A 159 9.59 -5.24 -10.37
C VAL A 159 9.02 -6.34 -11.26
N ASP A 160 7.76 -6.70 -11.06
CA ASP A 160 6.98 -7.69 -11.81
C ASP A 160 6.82 -7.33 -13.28
N LYS A 161 6.76 -6.04 -13.59
CA LYS A 161 6.64 -5.52 -14.96
C LYS A 161 7.97 -5.48 -15.71
N LEU A 162 9.11 -5.74 -15.08
CA LEU A 162 10.42 -5.67 -15.73
C LEU A 162 10.71 -6.93 -16.58
N ASP A 163 11.49 -6.73 -17.63
CA ASP A 163 12.04 -7.80 -18.46
C ASP A 163 12.98 -8.66 -17.61
N LYS A 164 12.71 -9.96 -17.58
CA LYS A 164 13.51 -10.94 -16.84
C LYS A 164 14.98 -10.94 -17.25
N ALA A 165 15.31 -10.47 -18.46
CA ALA A 165 16.68 -10.30 -18.90
C ALA A 165 17.48 -9.33 -18.00
N LEU A 166 16.86 -8.29 -17.44
CA LEU A 166 17.51 -7.35 -16.53
C LEU A 166 17.85 -7.99 -15.17
N LEU A 167 17.03 -8.96 -14.74
CA LEU A 167 17.14 -9.62 -13.44
C LEU A 167 18.05 -10.86 -13.45
N ARG A 168 18.73 -11.13 -14.57
CA ARG A 168 19.64 -12.28 -14.67
C ARG A 168 20.94 -12.03 -13.89
N PRO A 169 21.58 -13.08 -13.34
CA PRO A 169 22.88 -12.96 -12.69
C PRO A 169 23.91 -12.24 -13.58
N GLY A 170 24.65 -11.30 -12.99
CA GLY A 170 25.60 -10.44 -13.71
C GLY A 170 25.02 -9.11 -14.21
N ARG A 171 23.73 -8.84 -13.99
CA ARG A 171 23.06 -7.57 -14.31
C ARG A 171 22.53 -6.95 -13.01
N PHE A 172 21.21 -6.88 -12.82
CA PHE A 172 20.62 -6.54 -11.52
C PHE A 172 20.48 -7.80 -10.66
N ASP A 173 21.62 -8.28 -10.17
CA ASP A 173 21.73 -9.50 -9.39
C ASP A 173 21.32 -9.30 -7.92
N ARG A 174 21.36 -8.07 -7.41
CA ARG A 174 20.81 -7.72 -6.10
C ARG A 174 19.51 -6.93 -6.26
N GLN A 175 18.48 -7.33 -5.52
CA GLN A 175 17.20 -6.65 -5.49
C GLN A 175 16.93 -6.23 -4.04
N VAL A 176 16.78 -4.92 -3.81
CA VAL A 176 16.58 -4.36 -2.48
C VAL A 176 15.20 -3.73 -2.43
N LEU A 177 14.37 -4.24 -1.53
CA LEU A 177 13.04 -3.68 -1.27
C LEU A 177 13.17 -2.41 -0.43
N VAL A 178 12.66 -1.30 -0.97
CA VAL A 178 12.51 -0.02 -0.26
C VAL A 178 11.05 0.13 0.14
N SER A 179 10.71 -0.52 1.25
CA SER A 179 9.37 -0.51 1.84
C SER A 179 8.96 0.89 2.33
N PRO A 180 7.65 1.17 2.42
CA PRO A 180 7.16 2.30 3.21
C PRO A 180 7.66 2.22 4.66
N PRO A 181 7.91 3.37 5.31
CA PRO A 181 8.42 3.41 6.68
C PRO A 181 7.41 2.90 7.70
N ASP A 182 7.91 2.20 8.71
CA ASP A 182 7.16 1.87 9.92
C ASP A 182 6.96 3.12 10.81
N ARG A 183 6.28 2.98 11.95
CA ARG A 183 5.99 4.10 12.84
C ARG A 183 7.24 4.87 13.27
N ASP A 184 8.28 4.17 13.72
CA ASP A 184 9.52 4.80 14.21
C ASP A 184 10.28 5.47 13.05
N GLY A 185 10.27 4.85 11.87
CA GLY A 185 10.77 5.42 10.63
C GLY A 185 10.02 6.69 10.20
N ARG A 186 8.68 6.71 10.30
CA ARG A 186 7.87 7.91 10.02
C ARG A 186 8.21 9.04 10.98
N GLU A 187 8.37 8.74 12.27
CA GLU A 187 8.81 9.72 13.27
C GLU A 187 10.20 10.29 12.93
N ALA A 188 11.16 9.42 12.55
CA ALA A 188 12.50 9.85 12.17
C ALA A 188 12.50 10.72 10.90
N ILE A 189 11.71 10.36 9.89
CA ILE A 189 11.52 11.15 8.66
C ILE A 189 10.92 12.52 8.99
N LEU A 190 9.85 12.55 9.81
CA LEU A 190 9.22 13.79 10.26
C LEU A 190 10.22 14.69 10.99
N ARG A 191 11.03 14.12 11.91
CA ARG A 191 12.08 14.86 12.62
C ARG A 191 13.13 15.45 11.68
N THR A 192 13.54 14.71 10.64
CA THR A 192 14.49 15.22 9.64
C THR A 192 13.90 16.37 8.84
N HIS A 193 12.67 16.24 8.34
CA HIS A 193 12.02 17.29 7.55
C HIS A 193 11.47 18.47 8.38
N ALA A 194 11.36 18.29 9.69
CA ALA A 194 11.07 19.37 10.65
C ALA A 194 12.29 20.28 10.88
N ARG A 195 13.52 19.85 10.58
CA ARG A 195 14.72 20.68 10.75
C ARG A 195 14.59 21.95 9.90
N GLY A 196 14.69 23.11 10.55
CA GLY A 196 14.55 24.42 9.91
C GLY A 196 13.10 24.92 9.78
N LYS A 197 12.10 24.20 10.31
CA LYS A 197 10.72 24.67 10.44
C LYS A 197 10.43 25.08 11.88
N ALA A 198 9.74 26.20 12.06
CA ALA A 198 9.29 26.65 13.37
C ALA A 198 8.00 25.89 13.74
N LEU A 199 8.13 24.78 14.47
CA LEU A 199 7.00 24.01 14.99
C LEU A 199 6.67 24.47 16.41
N ALA A 200 5.39 24.61 16.71
CA ALA A 200 4.93 24.90 18.05
C ALA A 200 5.26 23.74 19.01
N LYS A 201 5.50 24.05 20.29
CA LYS A 201 6.07 23.10 21.28
C LYS A 201 5.13 21.94 21.63
N GLU A 202 3.84 22.12 21.40
CA GLU A 202 2.77 21.16 21.66
C GLU A 202 2.62 20.09 20.57
N ILE A 203 3.36 20.19 19.47
CA ILE A 203 3.35 19.19 18.41
C ILE A 203 4.25 18.02 18.80
N ASP A 204 3.61 16.87 19.09
CA ASP A 204 4.30 15.60 19.26
C ASP A 204 4.37 14.86 17.92
N LEU A 205 5.57 14.82 17.31
CA LEU A 205 5.81 14.11 16.05
C LEU A 205 5.56 12.60 16.16
N ARG A 206 5.59 12.03 17.38
CA ARG A 206 5.26 10.63 17.61
C ARG A 206 3.76 10.35 17.51
N ASP A 207 2.93 11.33 17.88
CA ASP A 207 1.48 11.29 17.68
C ASP A 207 1.15 11.44 16.18
N VAL A 208 1.83 12.38 15.50
CA VAL A 208 1.74 12.56 14.05
C VAL A 208 2.09 11.27 13.31
N ALA A 209 3.21 10.62 13.66
CA ALA A 209 3.63 9.36 13.04
C ALA A 209 2.59 8.22 13.20
N ARG A 210 1.80 8.23 14.29
CA ARG A 210 0.68 7.29 14.50
C ARG A 210 -0.47 7.56 13.52
N LYS A 211 -0.81 8.83 13.30
CA LYS A 211 -1.90 9.24 12.39
C LYS A 211 -1.56 9.05 10.90
N THR A 212 -0.29 8.90 10.57
CA THR A 212 0.21 8.81 9.18
C THR A 212 0.56 7.39 8.74
N THR A 213 -0.09 6.37 9.27
CA THR A 213 0.14 4.97 8.84
C THR A 213 -0.05 4.82 7.33
N GLY A 214 0.89 4.13 6.68
CA GLY A 214 0.90 3.92 5.24
C GLY A 214 1.43 5.10 4.41
N MET A 215 1.68 6.27 5.00
CA MET A 215 2.31 7.38 4.28
C MET A 215 3.79 7.10 3.99
N THR A 216 4.21 7.44 2.78
CA THR A 216 5.60 7.39 2.33
C THR A 216 6.38 8.61 2.81
N GLY A 217 7.72 8.52 2.81
CA GLY A 217 8.56 9.64 3.24
C GLY A 217 8.31 10.94 2.47
N ALA A 218 8.06 10.84 1.16
CA ALA A 218 7.70 11.99 0.34
C ALA A 218 6.36 12.62 0.74
N GLN A 219 5.35 11.81 1.10
CA GLN A 219 4.06 12.32 1.57
C GLN A 219 4.21 13.04 2.92
N LEU A 220 5.02 12.50 3.84
CA LEU A 220 5.32 13.16 5.12
C LEU A 220 6.06 14.48 4.94
N ALA A 221 7.07 14.51 4.07
CA ALA A 221 7.80 15.74 3.74
C ALA A 221 6.87 16.80 3.14
N ASN A 222 6.00 16.39 2.22
CA ASN A 222 5.00 17.26 1.62
C ASN A 222 3.98 17.79 2.64
N ALA A 223 3.52 16.95 3.58
CA ALA A 223 2.61 17.37 4.64
C ALA A 223 3.22 18.47 5.52
N LEU A 224 4.46 18.28 6.00
CA LEU A 224 5.16 19.30 6.79
C LEU A 224 5.40 20.60 6.01
N ASN A 225 5.67 20.49 4.71
CA ASN A 225 5.83 21.65 3.86
C ASN A 225 4.50 22.39 3.66
N GLU A 226 3.40 21.67 3.44
CA GLU A 226 2.08 22.26 3.30
C GLU A 226 1.60 22.93 4.60
N ALA A 227 1.88 22.31 5.76
CA ALA A 227 1.60 22.91 7.07
C ALA A 227 2.29 24.26 7.23
N ALA A 228 3.55 24.38 6.78
CA ALA A 228 4.27 25.65 6.77
C ALA A 228 3.64 26.70 5.83
N ILE A 229 3.13 26.27 4.67
CA ILE A 229 2.44 27.16 3.72
C ILE A 229 1.10 27.64 4.31
N ILE A 230 0.36 26.77 4.99
CA ILE A 230 -0.91 27.10 5.66
C ILE A 230 -0.66 28.13 6.76
N ALA A 231 0.28 27.85 7.67
CA ALA A 231 0.66 28.77 8.75
C ALA A 231 1.14 30.13 8.20
N GLY A 232 2.00 30.11 7.18
CA GLY A 232 2.51 31.32 6.54
C GLY A 232 1.42 32.16 5.85
N ARG A 233 0.42 31.52 5.22
CA ARG A 233 -0.73 32.22 4.62
C ARG A 233 -1.59 32.92 5.67
N GLN A 234 -1.68 32.36 6.87
CA GLN A 234 -2.40 32.94 8.00
C GLN A 234 -1.57 34.00 8.76
N GLY A 235 -0.31 34.20 8.36
CA GLY A 235 0.59 35.15 9.03
C GLY A 235 1.11 34.66 10.39
N LYS A 236 1.05 33.35 10.66
CA LYS A 236 1.59 32.75 11.89
C LYS A 236 3.11 32.71 11.85
N THR A 237 3.74 32.79 13.02
CA THR A 237 5.20 32.68 13.17
C THR A 237 5.69 31.25 13.37
N GLU A 238 4.81 30.37 13.83
CA GLU A 238 5.06 28.96 14.10
C GLU A 238 3.93 28.12 13.47
N ILE A 239 4.23 26.87 13.12
CA ILE A 239 3.28 25.88 12.64
C ILE A 239 2.61 25.28 13.87
N GLU A 240 1.29 25.43 13.95
CA GLU A 240 0.47 24.90 15.05
C GLU A 240 -0.11 23.53 14.68
N ARG A 241 -0.71 22.85 15.67
CA ARG A 241 -1.33 21.53 15.48
C ARG A 241 -2.38 21.53 14.37
N ASP A 242 -3.25 22.55 14.35
CA ASP A 242 -4.34 22.66 13.38
C ASP A 242 -3.82 22.78 11.93
N ASP A 243 -2.70 23.49 11.74
CA ASP A 243 -2.09 23.64 10.40
C ASP A 243 -1.51 22.31 9.90
N LEU A 244 -0.94 21.52 10.82
CA LEU A 244 -0.41 20.20 10.53
C LEU A 244 -1.52 19.18 10.28
N ASP A 245 -2.54 19.13 11.12
CA ASP A 245 -3.68 18.23 10.95
C ASP A 245 -4.43 18.53 9.62
N GLU A 246 -4.60 19.79 9.24
CA GLU A 246 -5.17 20.18 7.93
C GLU A 246 -4.25 19.76 6.76
N ALA A 247 -2.93 19.91 6.90
CA ALA A 247 -1.99 19.48 5.88
C ALA A 247 -1.99 17.95 5.67
N LEU A 248 -2.04 17.18 6.76
CA LEU A 248 -2.17 15.73 6.73
C LEU A 248 -3.47 15.31 6.08
N LEU A 249 -4.58 15.92 6.48
CA LEU A 249 -5.89 15.64 5.91
C LEU A 249 -5.92 15.93 4.41
N ARG A 250 -5.27 17.03 3.98
CA ARG A 250 -5.14 17.38 2.57
C ARG A 250 -4.27 16.39 1.78
N GLN A 251 -3.25 15.80 2.39
CA GLN A 251 -2.46 14.74 1.74
C GLN A 251 -3.26 13.43 1.61
N SER A 252 -4.10 13.09 2.58
CA SER A 252 -4.88 11.85 2.59
C SER A 252 -6.13 11.90 1.70
N VAL A 253 -6.94 12.96 1.82
CA VAL A 253 -8.29 13.06 1.20
C VAL A 253 -8.34 14.12 0.08
N GLY A 254 -7.34 14.99 0.01
CA GLY A 254 -7.29 16.08 -0.96
C GLY A 254 -7.76 17.42 -0.39
N SER A 255 -7.65 18.47 -1.20
CA SER A 255 -8.03 19.82 -0.79
C SER A 255 -9.54 20.00 -0.71
N GLN A 256 -10.00 20.81 0.26
CA GLN A 256 -11.37 21.27 0.34
C GLN A 256 -11.82 21.92 -0.98
N GLN A 257 -12.99 21.53 -1.46
CA GLN A 257 -13.59 22.10 -2.66
C GLN A 257 -14.60 23.20 -2.29
N ALA A 258 -14.67 24.25 -3.10
CA ALA A 258 -15.70 25.27 -2.98
C ALA A 258 -17.10 24.78 -3.43
N ARG A 259 -17.27 23.47 -3.66
CA ARG A 259 -18.52 22.87 -4.09
C ARG A 259 -19.54 22.99 -2.95
N ARG A 260 -20.60 23.75 -3.19
CA ARG A 260 -21.72 23.87 -2.26
C ARG A 260 -22.74 22.78 -2.55
N LEU A 261 -22.91 21.88 -1.59
CA LEU A 261 -23.99 20.90 -1.59
C LEU A 261 -25.30 21.59 -1.21
N ASN A 262 -26.40 21.21 -1.86
CA ASN A 262 -27.73 21.66 -1.41
C ASN A 262 -28.14 20.95 -0.11
N ASP A 263 -29.17 21.44 0.58
CA ASP A 263 -29.57 20.89 1.89
C ASP A 263 -29.96 19.40 1.83
N LYS A 264 -30.55 18.95 0.72
CA LYS A 264 -30.87 17.53 0.52
C LYS A 264 -29.60 16.69 0.41
N GLU A 265 -28.64 17.13 -0.40
CA GLU A 265 -27.35 16.48 -0.59
C GLU A 265 -26.54 16.46 0.72
N ARG A 266 -26.48 17.58 1.45
CA ARG A 266 -25.82 17.66 2.76
C ARG A 266 -26.42 16.65 3.74
N ARG A 267 -27.74 16.54 3.77
CA ARG A 267 -28.43 15.56 4.61
C ARG A 267 -28.07 14.13 4.21
N ILE A 268 -28.07 13.81 2.92
CA ILE A 268 -27.68 12.47 2.43
C ILE A 268 -26.25 12.15 2.87
N VAL A 269 -25.30 13.06 2.65
CA VAL A 269 -23.90 12.89 3.05
C VAL A 269 -23.76 12.72 4.56
N ALA A 270 -24.47 13.52 5.37
CA ALA A 270 -24.41 13.39 6.83
C ALA A 270 -24.84 12.00 7.34
N TYR A 271 -25.91 11.44 6.76
CA TYR A 271 -26.34 10.08 7.09
C TYR A 271 -25.38 9.02 6.54
N HIS A 272 -24.82 9.24 5.35
CA HIS A 272 -23.83 8.34 4.75
C HIS A 272 -22.56 8.24 5.62
N GLU A 273 -21.94 9.36 5.96
CA GLU A 273 -20.75 9.39 6.82
C GLU A 273 -21.07 8.91 8.25
N GLY A 274 -22.24 9.29 8.78
CA GLY A 274 -22.72 8.77 10.07
C GLY A 274 -22.84 7.25 10.07
N GLY A 275 -23.27 6.65 8.96
CA GLY A 275 -23.34 5.21 8.76
C GLY A 275 -21.97 4.53 8.84
N HIS A 276 -20.94 5.09 8.20
CA HIS A 276 -19.58 4.59 8.30
C HIS A 276 -19.03 4.66 9.73
N ALA A 277 -19.16 5.83 10.39
CA ALA A 277 -18.66 6.03 11.75
C ALA A 277 -19.34 5.09 12.75
N LEU A 278 -20.66 4.95 12.67
CA LEU A 278 -21.45 4.07 13.54
C LEU A 278 -21.11 2.60 13.28
N ALA A 279 -21.05 2.17 12.01
CA ALA A 279 -20.69 0.80 11.67
C ALA A 279 -19.32 0.44 12.26
N ARG A 280 -18.33 1.34 12.10
CA ARG A 280 -16.96 1.14 12.56
C ARG A 280 -16.85 0.99 14.07
N ARG A 281 -17.56 1.85 14.82
CA ARG A 281 -17.68 1.75 16.28
C ARG A 281 -18.34 0.45 16.74
N LEU A 282 -19.36 -0.02 16.02
CA LEU A 282 -20.14 -1.22 16.39
C LEU A 282 -19.39 -2.52 16.13
N VAL A 283 -18.64 -2.63 15.03
CA VAL A 283 -17.85 -3.83 14.72
C VAL A 283 -16.59 -3.95 15.59
N GLY A 284 -16.14 -2.86 16.21
CA GLY A 284 -14.99 -2.85 17.12
C GLY A 284 -13.64 -2.78 16.41
N LEU A 285 -13.61 -2.22 15.19
CA LEU A 285 -12.37 -1.80 14.52
C LEU A 285 -11.84 -0.50 15.18
N ASP A 286 -10.72 0.03 14.68
CA ASP A 286 -10.16 1.27 15.21
C ASP A 286 -11.21 2.39 15.18
N PRO A 287 -11.40 3.12 16.30
CA PRO A 287 -12.49 4.08 16.44
C PRO A 287 -12.34 5.23 15.43
N PRO A 288 -13.46 5.80 14.96
CA PRO A 288 -13.41 6.99 14.12
C PRO A 288 -12.84 8.17 14.91
N GLU A 289 -11.95 8.93 14.29
CA GLU A 289 -11.33 10.13 14.89
C GLU A 289 -11.92 11.43 14.34
N ILE A 290 -12.49 11.39 13.14
CA ILE A 290 -13.08 12.55 12.51
C ILE A 290 -14.20 12.10 11.56
N LEU A 291 -15.29 12.83 11.57
CA LEU A 291 -16.36 12.74 10.57
C LEU A 291 -16.57 14.12 9.98
N SER A 292 -16.52 14.26 8.66
CA SER A 292 -16.76 15.54 7.99
C SER A 292 -17.68 15.38 6.78
N ILE A 293 -18.64 16.30 6.64
CA ILE A 293 -19.54 16.38 5.47
C ILE A 293 -19.10 17.46 4.48
N VAL A 294 -17.86 17.93 4.62
CA VAL A 294 -17.28 18.98 3.78
C VAL A 294 -16.59 18.31 2.58
N PRO A 295 -16.95 18.68 1.33
CA PRO A 295 -16.35 18.09 0.15
C PRO A 295 -14.84 18.33 0.06
N ARG A 296 -14.08 17.24 -0.11
CA ARG A 296 -12.61 17.24 -0.25
C ARG A 296 -12.19 16.33 -1.40
N GLY A 297 -11.42 16.86 -2.34
CA GLY A 297 -11.01 16.11 -3.52
C GLY A 297 -12.23 15.47 -4.24
N PRO A 298 -12.21 14.17 -4.57
CA PRO A 298 -13.36 13.50 -5.16
C PRO A 298 -14.48 13.15 -4.16
N ALA A 299 -14.22 13.22 -2.85
CA ALA A 299 -15.14 12.81 -1.80
C ALA A 299 -16.09 13.94 -1.38
N LEU A 300 -17.36 13.61 -1.13
CA LEU A 300 -18.38 14.57 -0.67
C LEU A 300 -18.43 14.71 0.86
N GLY A 301 -17.98 13.68 1.56
CA GLY A 301 -17.71 13.61 2.99
C GLY A 301 -16.67 12.52 3.24
N PHE A 302 -16.23 12.35 4.47
CA PHE A 302 -15.36 11.24 4.86
C PHE A 302 -15.42 10.95 6.36
N VAL A 303 -15.06 9.71 6.72
CA VAL A 303 -14.73 9.30 8.09
C VAL A 303 -13.27 8.88 8.17
N GLY A 304 -12.49 9.58 8.99
CA GLY A 304 -11.09 9.29 9.25
C GLY A 304 -10.90 8.45 10.52
N HIS A 305 -9.86 7.62 10.52
CA HIS A 305 -9.43 6.83 11.67
C HIS A 305 -7.91 6.64 11.63
N SER A 306 -7.31 6.42 12.80
CA SER A 306 -5.89 6.08 12.92
C SER A 306 -5.75 4.68 13.51
N PRO A 307 -5.04 3.74 12.85
CA PRO A 307 -4.75 2.44 13.43
C PRO A 307 -3.98 2.58 14.75
N ALA A 308 -4.32 1.76 15.74
CA ALA A 308 -3.55 1.74 17.00
C ALA A 308 -2.12 1.20 16.79
N GLU A 309 -1.96 0.24 15.87
CA GLU A 309 -0.71 -0.44 15.54
C GLU A 309 -0.62 -0.69 14.02
N ASP A 310 0.60 -0.71 13.48
CA ASP A 310 0.83 -1.07 12.08
C ASP A 310 0.60 -2.59 11.93
N ARG A 311 -0.56 -2.99 11.39
CA ARG A 311 -0.93 -4.40 11.18
C ARG A 311 -0.50 -4.89 9.80
N TYR A 312 0.19 -6.02 9.76
CA TYR A 312 0.59 -6.69 8.50
C TYR A 312 -0.30 -7.88 8.14
N LEU A 313 -1.13 -8.34 9.09
CA LEU A 313 -2.02 -9.49 8.92
C LEU A 313 -3.44 -9.08 9.28
N SER A 314 -4.40 -9.52 8.46
CA SER A 314 -5.83 -9.31 8.68
C SER A 314 -6.53 -10.66 8.76
N SER A 315 -7.34 -10.87 9.80
CA SER A 315 -8.17 -12.07 9.88
C SER A 315 -9.38 -11.99 8.93
N LYS A 316 -9.99 -13.14 8.62
CA LYS A 316 -11.26 -13.19 7.86
C LYS A 316 -12.33 -12.31 8.51
N LYS A 317 -12.36 -12.27 9.85
CA LYS A 317 -13.30 -11.44 10.62
C LYS A 317 -13.03 -9.94 10.38
N ASP A 318 -11.76 -9.51 10.46
CA ASP A 318 -11.41 -8.09 10.28
C ASP A 318 -11.79 -7.60 8.88
N LEU A 319 -11.57 -8.42 7.84
CA LEU A 319 -11.95 -8.08 6.47
C LEU A 319 -13.48 -8.03 6.30
N LEU A 320 -14.23 -8.96 6.91
CA LEU A 320 -15.69 -8.92 6.91
C LEU A 320 -16.23 -7.69 7.65
N ASP A 321 -15.64 -7.34 8.78
CA ASP A 321 -16.01 -6.16 9.55
C ASP A 321 -15.68 -4.87 8.77
N GLU A 322 -14.57 -4.81 8.04
CA GLU A 322 -14.25 -3.69 7.15
C GLU A 322 -15.25 -3.58 5.98
N ILE A 323 -15.68 -4.71 5.38
CA ILE A 323 -16.74 -4.71 4.36
C ILE A 323 -18.05 -4.16 4.94
N VAL A 324 -18.41 -4.53 6.18
CA VAL A 324 -19.60 -3.99 6.87
C VAL A 324 -19.48 -2.48 7.07
N VAL A 325 -18.28 -1.96 7.39
CA VAL A 325 -18.04 -0.52 7.53
C VAL A 325 -18.20 0.20 6.19
N LEU A 326 -17.61 -0.32 5.11
CA LEU A 326 -17.74 0.27 3.77
C LEU A 326 -19.19 0.28 3.28
N LEU A 327 -19.98 -0.72 3.66
CA LEU A 327 -21.39 -0.79 3.34
C LEU A 327 -22.28 0.03 4.29
N GLY A 328 -21.71 0.58 5.37
CA GLY A 328 -22.42 1.36 6.39
C GLY A 328 -23.10 2.59 5.83
N GLY A 329 -22.43 3.34 4.95
CA GLY A 329 -22.99 4.54 4.31
C GLY A 329 -24.20 4.22 3.43
N ARG A 330 -24.08 3.22 2.54
CA ARG A 330 -25.21 2.72 1.73
C ARG A 330 -26.35 2.21 2.61
N ALA A 331 -26.05 1.46 3.66
CA ALA A 331 -27.06 0.92 4.56
C ALA A 331 -27.81 2.03 5.31
N ALA A 332 -27.10 3.08 5.73
CA ALA A 332 -27.73 4.25 6.33
C ALA A 332 -28.66 4.96 5.35
N GLU A 333 -28.23 5.17 4.09
CA GLU A 333 -29.09 5.78 3.07
C GLU A 333 -30.39 5.01 2.88
N GLU A 334 -30.32 3.69 2.69
CA GLU A 334 -31.52 2.87 2.48
C GLU A 334 -32.44 2.84 3.71
N GLU A 335 -31.89 2.78 4.93
CA GLU A 335 -32.70 2.79 6.15
C GLU A 335 -33.35 4.15 6.46
N VAL A 336 -32.79 5.26 5.95
CA VAL A 336 -33.31 6.63 6.18
C VAL A 336 -34.22 7.10 5.06
N PHE A 337 -33.80 6.90 3.81
CA PHE A 337 -34.39 7.52 2.63
C PHE A 337 -35.15 6.52 1.76
N ASP A 338 -35.01 5.21 1.99
CA ASP A 338 -35.57 4.14 1.15
C ASP A 338 -35.13 4.26 -0.33
N GLU A 339 -33.96 4.88 -0.54
CA GLU A 339 -33.35 5.15 -1.85
C GLU A 339 -31.82 4.95 -1.75
N ALA A 340 -31.21 4.64 -2.89
CA ALA A 340 -29.75 4.51 -3.02
C ALA A 340 -29.19 5.65 -3.90
N TYR A 341 -28.13 6.32 -3.44
CA TYR A 341 -27.47 7.40 -4.16
C TYR A 341 -26.12 7.00 -4.78
N SER A 342 -25.63 7.75 -5.76
CA SER A 342 -24.37 7.45 -6.46
C SER A 342 -23.10 7.68 -5.63
N GLY A 343 -23.21 8.26 -4.43
CA GLY A 343 -22.09 8.58 -3.54
C GLY A 343 -21.26 7.36 -3.10
N ALA A 344 -21.91 6.21 -2.90
CA ALA A 344 -21.25 4.98 -2.42
C ALA A 344 -20.41 4.23 -3.47
N ALA A 345 -20.13 4.82 -4.64
CA ALA A 345 -19.47 4.12 -5.74
C ALA A 345 -18.05 3.65 -5.39
N ASP A 346 -17.26 4.47 -4.68
CA ASP A 346 -15.91 4.11 -4.24
C ASP A 346 -15.94 2.99 -3.18
N ASP A 347 -16.87 3.07 -2.22
CA ASP A 347 -17.04 2.04 -1.20
C ASP A 347 -17.39 0.69 -1.83
N LEU A 348 -18.32 0.67 -2.79
CA LEU A 348 -18.70 -0.55 -3.51
C LEU A 348 -17.55 -1.14 -4.31
N ALA A 349 -16.72 -0.29 -4.94
CA ALA A 349 -15.52 -0.75 -5.64
C ALA A 349 -14.50 -1.35 -4.67
N ARG A 350 -14.32 -0.77 -3.48
CA ARG A 350 -13.47 -1.30 -2.42
C ARG A 350 -14.01 -2.62 -1.86
N VAL A 351 -15.31 -2.72 -1.59
CA VAL A 351 -15.99 -3.95 -1.16
C VAL A 351 -15.74 -5.07 -2.18
N HIS A 352 -15.95 -4.80 -3.47
CA HIS A 352 -15.70 -5.77 -4.51
C HIS A 352 -14.25 -6.26 -4.50
N ARG A 353 -13.28 -5.34 -4.41
CA ARG A 353 -11.85 -5.68 -4.35
C ARG A 353 -11.54 -6.59 -3.16
N ILE A 354 -11.99 -6.23 -1.96
CA ILE A 354 -11.73 -7.01 -0.74
C ILE A 354 -12.36 -8.41 -0.86
N CYS A 355 -13.61 -8.51 -1.33
CA CYS A 355 -14.27 -9.80 -1.55
C CYS A 355 -13.49 -10.69 -2.52
N ILE A 356 -13.04 -10.14 -3.65
CA ILE A 356 -12.25 -10.88 -4.63
C ILE A 356 -10.93 -11.36 -4.00
N GLN A 357 -10.18 -10.49 -3.33
CA GLN A 357 -8.91 -10.86 -2.67
C GLN A 357 -9.11 -11.93 -1.59
N MET A 358 -10.16 -11.82 -0.78
CA MET A 358 -10.51 -12.85 0.20
C MET A 358 -10.66 -14.22 -0.44
N ILE A 359 -11.30 -14.31 -1.61
CA ILE A 359 -11.54 -15.57 -2.30
C ILE A 359 -10.31 -16.06 -3.06
N THR A 360 -9.65 -15.19 -3.84
CA THR A 360 -8.61 -15.59 -4.79
C THR A 360 -7.21 -15.61 -4.20
N GLU A 361 -6.87 -14.62 -3.36
CA GLU A 361 -5.51 -14.43 -2.84
C GLU A 361 -5.35 -15.04 -1.45
N PHE A 362 -6.37 -14.96 -0.60
CA PHE A 362 -6.28 -15.37 0.81
C PHE A 362 -6.93 -16.72 1.13
N GLY A 363 -7.66 -17.32 0.18
CA GLY A 363 -8.34 -18.61 0.40
C GLY A 363 -9.43 -18.56 1.49
N MET A 364 -10.01 -17.39 1.76
CA MET A 364 -11.01 -17.12 2.81
C MET A 364 -12.45 -17.28 2.31
N THR A 365 -12.75 -18.37 1.61
CA THR A 365 -14.09 -18.60 1.06
C THR A 365 -15.14 -18.89 2.14
N ILE A 366 -16.42 -18.73 1.79
CA ILE A 366 -17.54 -19.31 2.56
C ILE A 366 -17.64 -20.77 2.14
N ASP A 367 -17.84 -21.66 3.11
CA ASP A 367 -17.97 -23.10 2.88
C ASP A 367 -19.24 -23.34 2.05
N GLN A 368 -19.09 -23.67 0.76
CA GLN A 368 -20.19 -23.91 -0.17
C GLN A 368 -20.71 -25.35 0.00
N GLY A 369 -21.08 -25.72 1.23
CA GLY A 369 -21.71 -27.00 1.54
C GLY A 369 -20.85 -28.25 1.33
N PRO A 370 -21.43 -29.45 1.54
CA PRO A 370 -20.69 -30.71 1.70
C PRO A 370 -20.07 -31.30 0.42
N HIS A 371 -20.24 -30.65 -0.74
CA HIS A 371 -19.78 -31.17 -2.04
C HIS A 371 -18.84 -30.25 -2.82
N ASP A 372 -18.59 -29.02 -2.38
CA ASP A 372 -17.66 -28.10 -3.02
C ASP A 372 -16.60 -27.64 -2.01
N SER A 373 -15.54 -28.44 -1.88
CA SER A 373 -14.33 -27.98 -1.22
C SER A 373 -13.76 -26.83 -2.05
N SER A 374 -14.04 -25.60 -1.61
CA SER A 374 -13.49 -24.39 -2.21
C SER A 374 -11.96 -24.53 -2.30
N PRO A 375 -11.34 -24.29 -3.46
CA PRO A 375 -9.90 -24.44 -3.60
C PRO A 375 -9.19 -23.46 -2.66
N LEU A 376 -8.35 -24.01 -1.77
CA LEU A 376 -7.54 -23.22 -0.83
C LEU A 376 -6.57 -22.26 -1.54
N ALA A 377 -6.22 -22.57 -2.79
CA ALA A 377 -5.35 -21.75 -3.62
C ALA A 377 -5.89 -21.68 -5.04
N LEU A 378 -6.10 -20.46 -5.54
CA LEU A 378 -6.45 -20.18 -6.93
C LEU A 378 -5.22 -19.63 -7.68
N PRO A 379 -5.05 -19.96 -8.97
CA PRO A 379 -4.04 -19.31 -9.81
C PRO A 379 -4.20 -17.78 -9.81
N ILE A 380 -3.09 -17.06 -9.59
CA ILE A 380 -3.07 -15.58 -9.58
C ILE A 380 -2.97 -15.08 -11.03
N GLY A 381 -4.04 -14.47 -11.54
CA GLY A 381 -4.09 -13.78 -12.84
C GLY A 381 -5.31 -14.13 -13.70
N ASP A 382 -5.91 -13.12 -14.34
CA ASP A 382 -7.17 -13.21 -15.12
C ASP A 382 -7.18 -14.33 -16.18
N TYR A 383 -6.02 -14.66 -16.75
CA TYR A 383 -5.89 -15.63 -17.84
C TYR A 383 -5.71 -17.09 -17.40
N SER A 384 -5.70 -17.35 -16.08
CA SER A 384 -5.45 -18.70 -15.55
C SER A 384 -6.68 -19.41 -14.98
N LEU A 385 -7.85 -18.75 -14.96
CA LEU A 385 -9.10 -19.31 -14.42
C LEU A 385 -10.05 -19.73 -15.54
N SER A 386 -10.66 -20.92 -15.38
CA SER A 386 -11.76 -21.37 -16.24
C SER A 386 -12.97 -20.45 -16.09
N ASP A 387 -13.85 -20.43 -17.11
CA ASP A 387 -15.09 -19.64 -17.04
C ASP A 387 -16.01 -20.09 -15.89
N SER A 388 -15.99 -21.38 -15.51
CA SER A 388 -16.78 -21.87 -14.38
C SER A 388 -16.24 -21.29 -13.07
N THR A 389 -14.94 -21.40 -12.83
CA THR A 389 -14.32 -20.89 -11.60
C THR A 389 -14.48 -19.38 -11.47
N ARG A 390 -14.42 -18.61 -12.57
CA ARG A 390 -14.72 -17.17 -12.54
C ARG A 390 -16.15 -16.87 -12.09
N ARG A 391 -17.14 -17.65 -12.56
CA ARG A 391 -18.53 -17.50 -12.10
C ARG A 391 -18.67 -17.83 -10.62
N ASP A 392 -17.98 -18.85 -10.13
CA ASP A 392 -18.03 -19.27 -8.72
C ASP A 392 -17.42 -18.21 -7.79
N VAL A 393 -16.32 -17.59 -8.22
CA VAL A 393 -15.69 -16.45 -7.54
C VAL A 393 -16.65 -15.27 -7.49
N ASP A 394 -17.26 -14.90 -8.63
CA ASP A 394 -18.23 -13.79 -8.70
C ASP A 394 -19.46 -14.04 -7.83
N ALA A 395 -19.96 -15.28 -7.79
CA ALA A 395 -21.10 -15.67 -6.97
C ALA A 395 -20.77 -15.58 -5.47
N SER A 396 -19.61 -16.11 -5.07
CA SER A 396 -19.13 -16.06 -3.69
C SER A 396 -18.87 -14.62 -3.21
N ALA A 397 -18.29 -13.78 -4.08
CA ALA A 397 -18.04 -12.37 -3.76
C ALA A 397 -19.35 -11.59 -3.56
N ARG A 398 -20.37 -11.88 -4.40
CA ARG A 398 -21.71 -11.32 -4.25
C ARG A 398 -22.38 -11.75 -2.95
N GLU A 399 -22.28 -13.03 -2.60
CA GLU A 399 -22.83 -13.57 -1.36
C GLU A 399 -22.21 -12.92 -0.12
N LEU A 400 -20.87 -12.82 -0.07
CA LEU A 400 -20.14 -12.10 0.99
C LEU A 400 -20.63 -10.66 1.15
N ALA A 401 -20.73 -9.93 0.02
CA ALA A 401 -21.18 -8.55 0.03
C ALA A 401 -22.64 -8.43 0.51
N HIS A 402 -23.53 -9.32 0.09
CA HIS A 402 -24.94 -9.33 0.52
C HIS A 402 -25.09 -9.62 2.01
N MET A 403 -24.34 -10.59 2.55
CA MET A 403 -24.34 -10.90 3.98
C MET A 403 -23.84 -9.72 4.81
N ALA A 404 -22.74 -9.10 4.40
CA ALA A 404 -22.20 -7.92 5.05
C ALA A 404 -23.17 -6.73 4.96
N PHE A 405 -23.85 -6.54 3.83
CA PHE A 405 -24.86 -5.51 3.66
C PHE A 405 -26.06 -5.70 4.59
N ALA A 406 -26.59 -6.93 4.67
CA ALA A 406 -27.69 -7.26 5.58
C ALA A 406 -27.31 -6.98 7.04
N ARG A 407 -26.07 -7.33 7.43
CA ARG A 407 -25.53 -7.00 8.76
C ARG A 407 -25.42 -5.49 8.96
N ALA A 408 -24.89 -4.73 8.00
CA ALA A 408 -24.80 -3.27 8.08
C ALA A 408 -26.19 -2.63 8.28
N ARG A 409 -27.19 -3.04 7.47
CA ARG A 409 -28.58 -2.57 7.62
C ARG A 409 -29.17 -2.88 8.99
N GLN A 410 -28.96 -4.09 9.50
CA GLN A 410 -29.41 -4.45 10.85
C GLN A 410 -28.78 -3.54 11.92
N LEU A 411 -27.47 -3.28 11.84
CA LEU A 411 -26.77 -2.41 12.76
C LEU A 411 -27.32 -0.97 12.72
N MET A 412 -27.55 -0.43 11.52
CA MET A 412 -28.14 0.91 11.35
C MET A 412 -29.56 0.98 11.94
N ARG A 413 -30.38 -0.04 11.66
CA ARG A 413 -31.76 -0.11 12.15
C ARG A 413 -31.84 -0.19 13.67
N MET A 414 -31.00 -1.01 14.29
CA MET A 414 -30.98 -1.22 15.75
C MET A 414 -30.46 0.01 16.51
N ASN A 415 -29.60 0.80 15.86
CA ASN A 415 -28.94 1.97 16.45
C ASN A 415 -29.40 3.28 15.80
N ARG A 416 -30.63 3.31 15.29
CA ARG A 416 -31.19 4.40 14.49
C ARG A 416 -31.06 5.78 15.15
N ARG A 417 -31.31 5.84 16.47
CA ARG A 417 -31.22 7.09 17.24
C ARG A 417 -29.82 7.70 17.21
N CYS A 418 -28.80 6.87 17.40
CA CYS A 418 -27.41 7.30 17.33
C CYS A 418 -27.05 7.79 15.92
N LEU A 419 -27.54 7.11 14.87
CA LEU A 419 -27.35 7.55 13.49
C LEU A 419 -28.00 8.93 13.23
N ASP A 420 -29.22 9.14 13.72
CA ASP A 420 -29.92 10.42 13.59
C ASP A 420 -29.18 11.55 14.33
N ASP A 421 -28.65 11.28 15.53
CA ASP A 421 -27.91 12.27 16.33
C ASP A 421 -26.55 12.60 15.71
N LEU A 422 -25.83 11.61 15.16
CA LEU A 422 -24.61 11.83 14.38
C LEU A 422 -24.87 12.73 13.18
N ALA A 423 -25.89 12.42 12.39
CA ALA A 423 -26.23 13.20 11.20
C ALA A 423 -26.66 14.64 11.56
N THR A 424 -27.42 14.82 12.65
CA THR A 424 -27.85 16.14 13.13
C THR A 424 -26.66 16.99 13.56
N ASN A 425 -25.77 16.45 14.39
CA ASN A 425 -24.56 17.16 14.83
C ASN A 425 -23.63 17.48 13.64
N ALA A 426 -23.49 16.56 12.69
CA ALA A 426 -22.70 16.78 11.48
C ALA A 426 -23.29 17.88 10.58
N LEU A 427 -24.62 18.01 10.50
CA LEU A 427 -25.27 19.10 9.76
C LEU A 427 -25.08 20.48 10.42
N GLU A 428 -24.98 20.51 11.76
CA GLU A 428 -24.76 21.74 12.52
C GLU A 428 -23.30 22.20 12.50
N ARG A 429 -22.35 21.28 12.73
CA ARG A 429 -20.92 21.60 12.90
C ARG A 429 -20.06 21.34 11.67
N GLU A 430 -20.60 20.66 10.66
CA GLU A 430 -19.93 20.21 9.42
C GLU A 430 -18.80 19.19 9.61
N THR A 431 -18.10 19.23 10.74
CA THR A 431 -17.04 18.30 11.14
C THR A 431 -17.17 17.99 12.63
N LEU A 432 -17.06 16.71 12.98
CA LEU A 432 -17.09 16.18 14.34
C LEU A 432 -15.72 15.59 14.66
N THR A 433 -15.13 15.97 15.79
CA THR A 433 -13.87 15.41 16.26
C THR A 433 -14.10 14.09 17.01
N ARG A 434 -13.01 13.45 17.42
CA ARG A 434 -13.07 12.22 18.23
C ARG A 434 -13.85 12.42 19.52
N GLU A 435 -13.63 13.54 20.19
CA GLU A 435 -14.32 13.87 21.44
C GLU A 435 -15.82 14.02 21.23
N ASP A 436 -16.22 14.72 20.15
CA ASP A 436 -17.64 14.86 19.78
C ASP A 436 -18.27 13.50 19.45
N LEU A 437 -17.56 12.65 18.71
CA LEU A 437 -18.04 11.32 18.34
C LEU A 437 -18.18 10.41 19.56
N ASP A 438 -17.19 10.40 20.45
CA ASP A 438 -17.22 9.61 21.69
C ASP A 438 -18.35 10.08 22.62
N GLU A 439 -18.59 11.40 22.74
CA GLU A 439 -19.73 11.94 23.50
C GLU A 439 -21.07 11.46 22.94
N ILE A 440 -21.26 11.51 21.61
CA ILE A 440 -22.48 11.02 20.95
C ILE A 440 -22.62 9.51 21.15
N PHE A 441 -21.56 8.73 20.99
CA PHE A 441 -21.62 7.28 21.16
C PHE A 441 -21.96 6.87 22.60
N ASP A 442 -21.36 7.54 23.59
CA ASP A 442 -21.56 7.23 25.00
C ASP A 442 -22.95 7.66 25.51
N ALA A 443 -23.60 8.62 24.83
CA ALA A 443 -24.99 8.99 25.09
C ALA A 443 -26.01 7.90 24.69
N HIS A 444 -25.59 6.84 23.99
CA HIS A 444 -26.46 5.77 23.50
C HIS A 444 -26.05 4.38 23.98
N GLU A 445 -27.04 3.55 24.34
CA GLU A 445 -26.83 2.12 24.53
C GLU A 445 -26.70 1.40 23.18
N LEU A 446 -25.47 1.33 22.67
CA LEU A 446 -25.14 0.71 21.39
C LEU A 446 -25.40 -0.81 21.39
N ARG A 447 -26.26 -1.27 20.48
CA ARG A 447 -26.62 -2.68 20.33
C ARG A 447 -25.76 -3.34 19.27
N ARG A 448 -24.94 -4.31 19.69
CA ARG A 448 -23.97 -5.04 18.86
C ARG A 448 -24.42 -6.44 18.43
N THR A 449 -25.49 -6.98 19.04
CA THR A 449 -25.82 -8.41 18.95
C THR A 449 -26.52 -8.79 17.65
N LEU A 450 -25.94 -9.77 16.97
CA LEU A 450 -26.53 -10.55 15.87
C LEU A 450 -27.66 -11.45 16.42
N ILE A 451 -28.64 -11.77 15.57
CA ILE A 451 -29.51 -12.93 15.81
C ILE A 451 -28.60 -14.16 15.95
N SER A 452 -28.78 -14.91 17.03
CA SER A 452 -28.04 -16.14 17.30
C SER A 452 -28.17 -17.10 16.12
N GLU A 453 -27.08 -17.79 15.79
CA GLU A 453 -27.16 -19.09 15.12
C GLU A 453 -28.20 -19.95 15.87
N GLY A 454 -29.03 -20.67 15.12
CA GLY A 454 -30.16 -21.47 15.62
C GLY A 454 -29.74 -22.57 16.63
N PRO A 455 -30.73 -23.30 17.17
CA PRO A 455 -30.73 -23.80 18.53
C PRO A 455 -29.58 -24.75 18.82
N THR A 456 -28.96 -24.56 19.98
CA THR A 456 -28.15 -25.57 20.66
C THR A 456 -28.87 -26.91 20.66
N GLU A 457 -28.24 -27.92 20.09
CA GLU A 457 -28.65 -29.32 20.20
C GLU A 457 -28.97 -29.66 21.66
N GLU A 458 -30.23 -29.98 21.93
CA GLU A 458 -30.62 -30.69 23.13
C GLU A 458 -30.00 -32.11 23.10
N ALA A 459 -29.30 -32.42 24.18
CA ALA A 459 -29.05 -33.76 24.72
C ALA A 459 -28.24 -34.76 23.86
N ALA A 460 -26.91 -34.61 23.88
CA ALA A 460 -26.00 -35.73 23.67
C ALA A 460 -25.68 -36.43 25.02
N ASP A 461 -26.23 -37.63 25.15
CA ASP A 461 -26.00 -38.70 26.13
C ASP A 461 -24.56 -38.80 26.69
N PRO A 462 -24.33 -38.80 28.03
CA PRO A 462 -23.00 -38.90 28.61
C PRO A 462 -22.54 -40.36 28.66
N GLY A 463 -22.15 -40.90 27.51
CA GLY A 463 -22.05 -42.36 27.39
C GLY A 463 -21.08 -42.94 26.38
N ARG A 464 -19.97 -42.29 25.99
CA ARG A 464 -18.90 -42.98 25.23
C ARG A 464 -17.51 -42.42 25.51
N ARG A 465 -16.70 -43.23 26.20
CA ARG A 465 -15.27 -42.99 26.50
C ARG A 465 -14.44 -43.10 25.22
N PHE A 466 -13.46 -42.21 25.10
CA PHE A 466 -12.35 -42.25 24.14
C PHE A 466 -11.55 -43.56 24.22
N SER A 467 -11.08 -44.02 23.05
CA SER A 467 -9.85 -44.83 22.91
C SER A 467 -9.05 -44.30 21.70
N PRO A 468 -7.79 -43.88 21.86
CA PRO A 468 -6.93 -43.45 20.76
C PRO A 468 -6.08 -44.63 20.23
N GLY A 469 -6.01 -44.83 18.92
CA GLY A 469 -4.99 -45.72 18.35
C GLY A 469 -5.15 -46.19 16.90
N ALA A 470 -4.03 -46.12 16.18
CA ALA A 470 -3.60 -46.82 14.95
C ALA A 470 -4.12 -46.27 13.60
N LEU A 471 -3.28 -45.59 12.78
CA LEU A 471 -2.19 -46.09 11.92
C LEU A 471 -2.66 -46.86 10.67
N LEU A 472 -2.48 -46.20 9.51
CA LEU A 472 -2.19 -46.67 8.13
C LEU A 472 -2.64 -48.08 7.69
N PRO A 473 -3.24 -48.25 6.49
CA PRO A 473 -3.23 -49.55 5.82
C PRO A 473 -2.04 -49.64 4.85
N THR A 474 -1.13 -50.57 5.14
CA THR A 474 -0.18 -51.14 4.19
C THR A 474 -0.85 -52.21 3.33
N ARG A 475 -0.45 -52.27 2.06
CA ARG A 475 -0.79 -53.32 1.08
C ARG A 475 -0.13 -54.67 1.42
N SER A 476 -0.86 -55.76 1.21
CA SER A 476 -0.37 -57.11 0.81
C SER A 476 -1.60 -58.02 0.61
N THR A 477 -1.98 -58.36 -0.63
CA THR A 477 -1.73 -59.65 -1.31
C THR A 477 -2.23 -60.87 -0.54
N GLU A 478 -3.28 -61.53 -1.06
CA GLU A 478 -3.29 -62.95 -1.40
C GLU A 478 -4.62 -63.33 -2.09
N GLU A 479 -4.50 -64.10 -3.18
CA GLU A 479 -5.59 -64.77 -3.92
C GLU A 479 -6.33 -65.78 -3.03
N PRO A 480 -7.48 -66.28 -3.50
CA PRO A 480 -7.45 -67.71 -3.81
C PRO A 480 -8.09 -68.10 -5.14
N GLN A 481 -7.60 -69.25 -5.58
CA GLN A 481 -7.91 -70.04 -6.76
C GLN A 481 -9.36 -70.59 -6.78
N ASP A 482 -9.75 -70.97 -8.00
CA ASP A 482 -10.83 -71.84 -8.46
C ASP A 482 -11.45 -72.79 -7.42
N ASP A 483 -12.79 -72.91 -7.46
CA ASP A 483 -13.44 -74.13 -7.97
C ASP A 483 -14.96 -73.95 -8.11
N SER A 484 -15.49 -74.52 -9.21
CA SER A 484 -16.89 -74.82 -9.58
C SER A 484 -17.71 -73.78 -10.37
#